data_AF-A0A7C5QQY9-F1
#
_entry.id   AF-A0A7C5QQY9-F1
#
_cell.length_a   1.000
_cell.length_b   1.000
_cell.length_c   1.000
_cell.angle_alpha   90.00
_cell.angle_beta   90.00
_cell.angle_gamma   90.00
#
_symmetry.space_group_name_H-M   'P 1'
#
loop_
_entity.id
_entity.type
_entity.pdbx_description
1 polymer ?
#
loop_
_entity_poly.entity_id
_entity_poly.type
_entity_poly.pdbx_seq_one_letter_code
_entity_poly.pdbx_strand_id
1 'polypeptide(L)' 'MQKPPLNPAFAPGLVPGMLVRHPARPQWGLGQVQSAIGDKVSVTFENAGKRVIDVSVIALAPVVEE' A
#
# COMPACT_ATOMS: atom_id res chain seq x y z
N MET A 1 -1.14 18.06 22.66
CA MET A 1 -2.36 17.47 22.06
C MET A 1 -2.48 17.96 20.62
N GLN A 2 -2.01 17.21 19.63
CA GLN A 2 -2.29 17.49 18.21
C GLN A 2 -2.88 16.22 17.60
N LYS A 3 -4.18 16.23 17.31
CA LYS A 3 -4.80 15.26 16.41
C LYS A 3 -4.35 15.64 14.99
N PRO A 4 -3.67 14.76 14.23
CA PRO A 4 -3.55 14.97 12.81
C PRO A 4 -4.95 14.86 12.18
N PRO A 5 -5.24 15.60 11.09
CA PRO A 5 -6.56 15.57 10.48
C PRO A 5 -6.87 14.15 9.98
N LEU A 6 -8.11 13.70 10.20
CA LEU A 6 -8.70 12.56 9.52
C LEU A 6 -8.68 12.88 8.03
N ASN A 7 -7.76 12.28 7.28
CA ASN A 7 -7.63 12.50 5.85
C ASN A 7 -8.67 11.62 5.13
N PRO A 8 -9.74 12.17 4.54
CA PRO A 8 -10.77 11.39 3.87
C PRO A 8 -10.47 11.38 2.37
N ALA A 9 -9.69 10.39 1.91
CA ALA A 9 -9.58 9.93 0.51
C ALA A 9 -8.31 9.06 0.29
N PHE A 10 -7.90 8.26 1.27
CA PHE A 10 -7.02 7.13 0.98
C PHE A 10 -7.86 6.08 0.26
N ALA A 11 -7.34 5.44 -0.78
CA ALA A 11 -7.92 4.23 -1.34
C ALA A 11 -8.45 3.34 -0.19
N PRO A 12 -9.76 3.06 -0.12
CA PRO A 12 -10.40 2.61 1.11
C PRO A 12 -9.78 1.29 1.57
N GLY A 13 -8.88 1.34 2.56
CA GLY A 13 -8.28 0.17 3.19
C GLY A 13 -6.76 0.10 3.24
N LEU A 14 -5.98 0.87 2.45
CA LEU A 14 -4.51 0.74 2.47
C LEU A 14 -3.85 1.74 3.43
N VAL A 15 -3.56 1.29 4.65
CA VAL A 15 -2.90 2.09 5.69
C VAL A 15 -1.40 1.77 5.79
N PRO A 16 -0.55 2.74 6.20
CA PRO A 16 0.84 2.47 6.55
C PRO A 16 0.95 1.29 7.54
N GLY A 17 1.86 0.36 7.27
CA GLY A 17 2.05 -0.88 8.03
C GLY A 17 1.27 -2.08 7.51
N MET A 18 0.29 -1.89 6.62
CA MET A 18 -0.44 -3.01 6.00
C MET A 18 0.44 -3.79 5.02
N LEU A 19 0.33 -5.11 5.05
CA LEU A 19 0.95 -6.00 4.06
C LEU A 19 0.04 -6.17 2.84
N VAL A 20 0.65 -6.08 1.66
CA VAL A 20 -0.02 -6.14 0.37
C VAL A 20 0.80 -6.96 -0.62
N ARG A 21 0.15 -7.50 -1.64
CA ARG A 21 0.79 -8.16 -2.79
C ARG A 21 0.41 -7.49 -4.09
N HIS A 22 1.37 -7.45 -5.01
CA HIS A 22 1.15 -6.91 -6.35
C HIS A 22 0.69 -8.04 -7.29
N PRO A 23 -0.58 -8.04 -7.76
CA PRO A 23 -1.13 -9.17 -8.52
C PRO A 23 -0.43 -9.37 -9.86
N ALA A 24 -0.03 -8.30 -10.55
CA ALA A 24 0.70 -8.42 -11.83
C ALA A 24 2.21 -8.70 -11.65
N ARG A 25 2.73 -8.70 -10.42
CA ARG A 25 4.15 -8.92 -10.12
C ARG A 25 4.32 -9.73 -8.84
N PRO A 26 3.86 -11.00 -8.81
CA PRO A 26 3.95 -11.85 -7.63
C PRO A 26 5.40 -12.10 -7.20
N GLN A 27 6.36 -12.06 -8.15
CA GLN A 27 7.80 -12.20 -7.89
C GLN A 27 8.39 -11.12 -6.99
N TRP A 28 7.68 -10.00 -6.77
CA TRP A 28 8.13 -8.95 -5.85
C TRP A 28 8.00 -9.38 -4.38
N GLY A 29 7.20 -10.40 -4.10
CA GLY A 29 6.94 -10.88 -2.74
C GLY A 29 5.88 -10.06 -2.03
N LEU A 30 5.89 -10.13 -0.70
CA LEU A 30 5.06 -9.27 0.14
C LEU A 30 5.62 -7.85 0.09
N GLY A 31 4.72 -6.89 0.16
CA GLY A 31 5.05 -5.49 0.26
C GLY A 31 4.39 -4.86 1.48
N GLN A 32 5.12 -4.02 2.20
CA GLN A 32 4.56 -3.24 3.29
C GLN A 32 4.26 -1.82 2.82
N VAL A 33 3.04 -1.36 3.05
CA VAL A 33 2.64 0.02 2.76
C VAL A 33 3.42 0.95 3.70
N GLN A 34 4.20 1.85 3.13
CA GLN A 34 4.91 2.90 3.87
C GLN A 34 4.06 4.16 3.99
N SER A 35 3.33 4.50 2.91
CA SER A 35 2.48 5.69 2.84
C SER A 35 1.51 5.53 1.68
N ALA A 36 0.34 6.14 1.77
CA ALA A 36 -0.57 6.31 0.64
C ALA A 36 -0.97 7.78 0.55
N ILE A 37 -1.01 8.34 -0.65
CA ILE A 37 -1.35 9.75 -0.88
C ILE A 37 -2.21 9.79 -2.14
N GLY A 38 -3.52 10.03 -1.93
CA GLY A 38 -4.52 9.85 -2.98
C GLY A 38 -4.45 8.44 -3.56
N ASP A 39 -4.26 8.35 -4.87
CA ASP A 39 -4.15 7.10 -5.62
C ASP A 39 -2.74 6.51 -5.68
N LYS A 40 -1.74 7.18 -5.11
CA LYS A 40 -0.35 6.69 -5.12
C LYS A 40 0.02 6.10 -3.78
N VAL A 41 0.35 4.81 -3.78
CA VAL A 41 0.72 4.04 -2.59
C VAL A 41 2.19 3.66 -2.67
N SER A 42 2.99 4.14 -1.73
CA SER A 42 4.37 3.71 -1.56
C SER A 42 4.40 2.40 -0.78
N VAL A 43 4.89 1.35 -1.41
CA VAL A 43 5.02 0.01 -0.84
C VAL A 43 6.47 -0.44 -0.93
N THR A 44 7.02 -0.97 0.17
CA THR A 44 8.34 -1.61 0.17
C THR A 44 8.15 -3.11 0.02
N PHE A 45 8.52 -3.65 -1.15
CA PHE A 45 8.47 -5.07 -1.45
C PHE A 45 9.79 -5.76 -1.09
N GLU A 46 9.71 -7.00 -0.61
CA GLU A 46 10.87 -7.80 -0.20
C GLU A 46 11.91 -7.97 -1.31
N ASN A 47 11.47 -8.28 -2.53
CA ASN A 47 12.38 -8.64 -3.64
C ASN A 47 12.61 -7.49 -4.63
N ALA A 48 11.82 -6.42 -4.54
CA ALA A 48 11.85 -5.30 -5.51
C ALA A 48 12.17 -3.94 -4.88
N GLY A 49 12.29 -3.89 -3.56
CA GLY A 49 12.49 -2.68 -2.77
C GLY A 49 11.26 -1.76 -2.77
N LYS A 50 11.49 -0.47 -2.50
CA LYS A 50 10.44 0.54 -2.48
C LYS A 50 9.91 0.83 -3.89
N ARG A 51 8.59 0.71 -4.08
CA ARG A 51 7.87 1.05 -5.30
C ARG A 51 6.66 1.90 -4.99
N VAL A 52 6.39 2.86 -5.87
CA VAL A 52 5.15 3.64 -5.83
C VAL A 52 4.18 2.99 -6.80
N ILE A 53 3.04 2.55 -6.29
CA ILE A 53 2.00 1.87 -7.02
C ILE A 53 0.83 2.83 -7.20
N ASP A 54 0.31 2.89 -8.41
CA ASP A 54 -0.87 3.68 -8.73
C ASP A 54 -2.12 2.81 -8.63
N VAL A 55 -2.87 2.96 -7.54
CA VAL A 55 -3.99 2.07 -7.22
C VAL A 55 -5.26 2.40 -7.99
N SER A 56 -5.32 3.52 -8.72
CA SER A 56 -6.36 3.75 -9.73
C SER A 56 -6.22 2.81 -10.94
N VAL A 57 -4.99 2.39 -11.25
CA VAL A 57 -4.70 1.49 -12.37
C VAL A 57 -4.65 0.03 -11.92
N ILE A 58 -4.04 -0.24 -10.76
CA ILE A 58 -3.90 -1.60 -10.24
C ILE A 58 -4.21 -1.69 -8.74
N ALA A 59 -5.28 -2.40 -8.41
CA ALA A 59 -5.62 -2.70 -7.03
C ALA A 59 -4.61 -3.69 -6.42
N LEU A 60 -3.99 -3.31 -5.32
CA LEU A 60 -3.13 -4.19 -4.53
C LEU A 60 -3.99 -5.15 -3.70
N ALA A 61 -3.56 -6.41 -3.57
CA ALA A 61 -4.25 -7.39 -2.76
C ALA A 61 -3.77 -7.30 -1.29
N PRO A 62 -4.62 -6.92 -0.32
CA PRO A 62 -4.24 -6.95 1.08
C PRO A 62 -4.00 -8.38 1.55
N VAL A 63 -2.96 -8.58 2.35
CA VAL A 63 -2.68 -9.86 3.00
C VAL A 63 -3.06 -9.68 4.46
N VAL A 64 -4.21 -10.24 4.82
CA VAL A 64 -4.60 -10.40 6.23
C VAL A 64 -3.95 -11.69 6.72
N GLU A 65 -3.00 -11.56 7.63
CA GLU A 65 -2.58 -12.69 8.46
C GLU A 65 -3.71 -12.87 9.51
N GLU A 66 -4.33 -14.06 9.57
CA GLU A 66 -5.39 -14.39 10.54
C GLU A 66 -4.89 -14.34 11.99
#